data_AF-A0A851F2N7-F1
#
_entry.id   AF-A0A851F2N7-F1
#
_cell.length_a   1.000
_cell.length_b   1.000
_cell.length_c   1.000
_cell.angle_alpha   90.00
_cell.angle_beta   90.00
_cell.angle_gamma   90.00
#
_symmetry.space_group_name_H-M   'P 1'
#
loop_
_entity.id
_entity.type
_entity.pdbx_description
1 polymer ?
#
loop_
_entity_poly.entity_id
_entity_poly.type
_entity_poly.pdbx_seq_one_letter_code
_entity_poly.pdbx_strand_id
1 'polypeptide(L)'
;QWSVPEVGSWLVAHGGAEGLAELAHSHALTGRVLLRLTEGSLRRMGVTPRSRRRELLRELLRLRLHREIQELQSITREEQDPSGHCRVPRSG
;
A
#
# COMPACT_ATOMS: atom_id res chain seq x y z
N GLN A 1 -5.79 7.65 -0.18
CA GLN A 1 -4.81 7.00 0.73
C GLN A 1 -5.59 6.08 1.65
N TRP A 2 -5.07 4.92 2.06
CA TRP A 2 -5.81 3.99 2.93
C TRP A 2 -5.73 4.39 4.40
N SER A 3 -6.88 4.36 5.06
CA SER A 3 -7.12 4.48 6.50
C SER A 3 -6.79 3.17 7.24
N VAL A 4 -6.72 3.23 8.58
CA VAL A 4 -6.48 2.06 9.44
C VAL A 4 -7.48 0.91 9.21
N PRO A 5 -8.82 1.15 9.15
CA PRO A 5 -9.76 0.06 8.89
C PRO A 5 -9.60 -0.55 7.49
N GLU A 6 -9.33 0.26 6.46
CA GLU A 6 -9.06 -0.25 5.11
C GLU A 6 -7.80 -1.14 5.07
N VAL A 7 -6.76 -0.76 5.82
CA VAL A 7 -5.55 -1.58 6.00
C VAL A 7 -5.87 -2.88 6.73
N GLY A 8 -6.69 -2.85 7.78
CA GLY A 8 -7.16 -4.04 8.49
C GLY A 8 -7.88 -5.01 7.56
N SER A 9 -8.83 -4.51 6.77
CA SER A 9 -9.55 -5.31 5.76
C SER A 9 -8.61 -5.93 4.73
N TRP A 10 -7.62 -5.17 4.25
CA TRP A 10 -6.63 -5.69 3.29
C TRP A 10 -5.80 -6.82 3.91
N LEU A 11 -5.34 -6.65 5.15
CA LEU A 11 -4.55 -7.64 5.87
C LEU A 11 -5.33 -8.93 6.14
N VAL A 12 -6.63 -8.85 6.42
CA VAL A 12 -7.49 -10.04 6.56
C VAL A 12 -7.64 -10.74 5.21
N ALA A 13 -7.94 -9.99 4.14
CA ALA A 13 -8.18 -10.54 2.82
C ALA A 13 -6.94 -11.22 2.19
N HIS A 14 -5.74 -10.72 2.48
CA HIS A 14 -4.50 -11.19 1.83
C HIS A 14 -3.55 -11.94 2.79
N GLY A 15 -3.67 -11.71 4.10
CA GLY A 15 -2.77 -12.25 5.10
C GLY A 15 -3.19 -13.59 5.71
N GLY A 16 -4.42 -14.04 5.45
CA GLY A 16 -4.92 -15.38 5.80
C GLY A 16 -4.85 -15.73 7.29
N ALA A 17 -4.64 -14.75 8.17
CA ALA A 17 -4.36 -14.97 9.58
C ALA A 17 -5.29 -14.13 10.44
N GLU A 18 -5.91 -14.80 11.42
CA GLU A 18 -6.66 -14.19 12.51
C GLU A 18 -5.74 -13.25 13.31
N GLY A 19 -6.28 -12.11 13.75
CA GLY A 19 -5.54 -11.12 14.56
C GLY A 19 -4.82 -10.03 13.77
N LEU A 20 -4.78 -10.09 12.43
CA LEU A 20 -4.09 -9.08 11.63
C LEU A 20 -4.83 -7.73 11.57
N ALA A 21 -6.17 -7.74 11.67
CA ALA A 21 -6.96 -6.51 11.74
C ALA A 21 -6.72 -5.79 13.08
N GLU A 22 -6.68 -6.55 14.18
CA GLU A 22 -6.39 -6.07 15.52
C GLU A 22 -4.97 -5.52 15.61
N LEU A 23 -4.02 -6.18 14.96
CA LEU A 23 -2.64 -5.69 14.82
C LEU A 23 -2.62 -4.35 14.06
N ALA A 24 -3.37 -4.24 12.97
CA ALA A 24 -3.49 -2.99 12.21
C ALA A 24 -4.03 -1.84 13.06
N HIS A 25 -5.07 -2.12 13.85
CA HIS A 25 -5.66 -1.16 14.77
C HIS A 25 -4.68 -0.77 15.89
N SER A 26 -4.07 -1.77 16.55
CA SER A 26 -3.16 -1.58 17.69
C SER A 26 -1.91 -0.77 17.33
N HIS A 27 -1.41 -0.93 16.11
CA HIS A 27 -0.26 -0.19 15.61
C HIS A 27 -0.64 1.04 14.77
N ALA A 28 -1.92 1.40 14.71
CA ALA A 28 -2.44 2.50 13.89
C ALA A 28 -1.89 2.49 12.46
N LEU A 29 -1.88 1.32 11.81
CA LEU A 29 -1.28 1.12 10.50
C LEU A 29 -2.08 1.86 9.43
N THR A 30 -1.56 2.99 8.96
CA THR A 30 -2.07 3.68 7.77
C THR A 30 -1.51 3.06 6.50
N GLY A 31 -2.12 3.34 5.34
CA GLY A 31 -1.64 2.81 4.06
C GLY A 31 -0.18 3.15 3.75
N ARG A 32 0.31 4.30 4.23
CA ARG A 32 1.73 4.67 4.11
C ARG A 32 2.65 3.76 4.95
N VAL A 33 2.22 3.38 6.15
CA VAL A 33 2.98 2.48 7.02
C VAL A 33 2.96 1.05 6.47
N LEU A 34 1.80 0.59 6.00
CA LEU A 34 1.62 -0.72 5.34
C LEU A 34 2.67 -0.93 4.24
N LEU A 35 2.80 0.05 3.34
CA LEU A 35 3.74 0.00 2.22
C LEU A 35 5.21 0.06 2.65
N ARG A 36 5.52 0.37 3.90
CA ARG A 36 6.90 0.40 4.44
C ARG A 36 7.22 -0.78 5.37
N LEU A 37 6.27 -1.71 5.56
CA LEU A 37 6.51 -2.88 6.38
C LEU A 37 7.65 -3.73 5.84
N THR A 38 8.48 -4.20 6.76
CA THR A 38 9.61 -5.09 6.53
C THR A 38 9.46 -6.34 7.38
N GLU A 39 10.27 -7.37 7.14
CA GLU A 39 10.27 -8.54 8.01
C GLU A 39 10.53 -8.16 9.48
N GLY A 40 11.42 -7.19 9.71
CA GLY A 40 11.72 -6.66 11.05
C GLY A 40 10.52 -5.96 11.71
N SER A 41 9.76 -5.18 10.95
CA SER A 41 8.53 -4.55 11.44
C SER A 41 7.48 -5.60 11.78
N LEU A 42 7.25 -6.59 10.92
CA LEU A 42 6.30 -7.69 11.17
C LEU A 42 6.68 -8.50 12.42
N ARG A 43 7.98 -8.76 12.63
CA ARG A 43 8.47 -9.40 13.86
C ARG A 43 8.12 -8.61 15.12
N ARG A 44 8.36 -7.29 15.11
CA ARG A 44 8.08 -6.42 16.27
C ARG A 44 6.59 -6.27 16.55
N MET A 45 5.74 -6.42 15.54
CA MET A 45 4.27 -6.39 15.70
C MET A 45 3.68 -7.75 16.13
N GLY A 46 4.52 -8.77 16.38
CA GLY A 46 4.05 -10.06 16.87
C GLY A 46 3.71 -11.09 15.77
N VAL A 47 4.06 -10.83 14.51
CA VAL A 47 3.93 -11.85 13.44
C VAL A 47 5.07 -12.87 13.57
N THR A 48 4.89 -13.87 14.43
CA THR A 48 5.93 -14.82 14.85
C THR A 48 6.33 -15.85 13.77
N PRO A 49 5.41 -16.52 13.06
CA PRO A 49 5.80 -17.53 12.08
C PRO A 49 6.52 -16.91 10.88
N ARG A 50 7.72 -17.42 10.54
CA ARG A 50 8.51 -16.93 9.40
C ARG A 50 7.78 -17.16 8.07
N SER A 51 7.09 -18.29 7.91
CA SER A 51 6.23 -18.58 6.75
C SER A 51 5.19 -17.48 6.55
N ARG A 52 4.47 -17.12 7.62
CA ARG A 52 3.47 -16.04 7.63
C ARG A 52 4.06 -14.69 7.28
N ARG A 53 5.22 -14.33 7.86
CA ARG A 53 5.91 -13.08 7.50
C ARG A 53 6.26 -13.04 6.01
N ARG A 54 6.76 -14.14 5.47
CA ARG A 54 7.11 -14.25 4.04
C ARG A 54 5.87 -14.11 3.16
N GLU A 55 4.76 -14.70 3.55
CA GLU A 55 3.49 -14.58 2.84
C GLU A 55 2.99 -13.14 2.78
N LEU A 56 2.88 -12.47 3.93
CA LEU A 56 2.51 -11.05 3.99
C LEU A 56 3.46 -10.16 3.18
N LEU A 57 4.77 -10.42 3.24
CA LEU A 57 5.74 -9.66 2.45
C LEU A 57 5.54 -9.85 0.94
N ARG A 58 5.15 -11.03 0.47
CA ARG A 58 4.81 -11.25 -0.95
C ARG A 58 3.59 -10.43 -1.35
N GLU A 59 2.54 -10.41 -0.53
CA GLU A 59 1.34 -9.61 -0.81
C GLU A 59 1.64 -8.11 -0.79
N LEU A 60 2.47 -7.65 0.15
CA LEU A 60 2.93 -6.26 0.19
C LEU A 60 3.74 -5.87 -1.05
N LEU A 61 4.60 -6.77 -1.55
CA LEU A 61 5.33 -6.54 -2.80
C LEU A 61 4.38 -6.42 -3.99
N ARG A 62 3.38 -7.31 -4.10
CA ARG A 62 2.36 -7.21 -5.16
C ARG A 62 1.57 -5.91 -5.09
N LEU A 63 1.22 -5.46 -3.89
CA LEU A 63 0.51 -4.20 -3.66
C LEU A 63 1.36 -2.99 -4.09
N ARG A 64 2.65 -2.98 -3.74
CA ARG A 64 3.59 -1.92 -4.15
C ARG A 64 3.73 -1.86 -5.66
N LEU A 65 3.95 -3.00 -6.31
CA LEU A 65 4.07 -3.09 -7.77
C LEU A 65 2.78 -2.61 -8.47
N HIS A 66 1.62 -3.06 -8.01
CA HIS A 66 0.34 -2.58 -8.55
C HIS A 66 0.22 -1.07 -8.44
N ARG A 67 0.61 -0.49 -7.30
CA ARG A 67 0.55 0.96 -7.09
C ARG A 67 1.50 1.70 -8.02
N GLU A 68 2.74 1.25 -8.16
CA GLU A 68 3.72 1.84 -9.08
C GLU A 68 3.22 1.78 -10.53
N ILE A 69 2.63 0.65 -10.95
CA ILE A 69 2.02 0.52 -12.28
C ILE A 69 0.87 1.51 -12.47
N GLN A 70 -0.02 1.66 -11.47
CA GLN A 70 -1.12 2.62 -11.55
C GLN A 70 -0.63 4.07 -11.59
N GLU A 71 0.42 4.40 -10.84
CA GLU A 71 1.05 5.72 -10.83
C GLU A 71 1.68 6.03 -12.20
N LEU A 72 2.45 5.08 -12.75
CA LEU A 72 3.01 5.20 -14.10
C LEU A 72 1.93 5.34 -15.17
N GLN A 73 0.84 4.56 -15.09
CA GLN A 73 -0.30 4.69 -16.00
C GLN A 73 -1.03 6.02 -15.87
N SER A 74 -1.09 6.61 -14.67
CA SER A 74 -1.66 7.95 -14.47
C SER A 74 -0.81 8.99 -15.20
N ILE A 75 0.51 8.94 -15.02
CA ILE A 75 1.46 9.86 -15.66
C ILE A 75 1.34 9.78 -17.18
N THR A 76 1.34 8.57 -17.76
CA THR A 76 1.27 8.41 -19.21
C THR A 76 -0.10 8.72 -19.80
N ARG A 77 -1.18 8.67 -19.01
CA ARG A 77 -2.52 9.11 -19.45
C ARG A 77 -2.68 10.63 -19.40
N GLU A 78 -2.04 11.32 -18.46
CA GLU A 78 -2.01 12.79 -18.43
C GLU A 78 -1.23 13.38 -19.63
N GLU A 79 -0.26 12.64 -20.17
CA GLU A 79 0.42 12.99 -21.43
C GLU A 79 -0.43 12.74 -22.69
N GLN A 80 -1.54 12.01 -22.55
CA GLN A 80 -2.47 11.68 -23.64
C GLN A 80 -3.83 12.40 -23.45
N ASP A 81 -3.81 13.70 -23.17
CA ASP A 81 -4.97 14.54 -23.50
C ASP A 81 -4.86 14.96 -24.98
N PRO A 82 -5.70 14.44 -25.89
CA PRO A 82 -5.74 14.88 -27.29
C PRO A 82 -6.22 16.34 -27.45
N SER A 83 -6.65 16.98 -26.37
CA SER A 83 -7.11 18.37 -26.32
C SER A 83 -5.94 19.31 -26.00
N GLY A 84 -4.89 19.35 -26.84
CA GLY A 84 -3.61 20.06 -26.63
C GLY A 84 -3.66 21.53 -26.17
N HIS A 85 -4.10 21.78 -24.93
CA HIS A 85 -4.05 23.06 -24.27
C HIS A 85 -2.92 23.01 -23.24
N CYS A 86 -1.72 23.39 -23.69
CA CYS A 86 -0.68 23.84 -22.78
C CYS A 86 -1.25 24.97 -21.91
N ARG A 87 -1.49 24.72 -20.63
CA ARG A 87 -1.77 25.79 -19.66
C ARG A 87 -0.49 26.60 -19.49
N VAL A 88 -0.43 27.76 -20.13
CA VAL A 88 0.61 28.77 -19.86
C VAL A 88 0.45 29.31 -18.43
N PRO A 89 1.54 29.42 -17.65
CA PRO A 89 1.48 30.06 -16.35
C PRO A 89 1.21 31.57 -16.53
N ARG A 90 0.17 32.07 -15.87
CA ARG A 90 -0.10 33.53 -15.81
C ARG A 90 1.05 34.19 -15.06
N SER A 91 1.89 34.91 -15.80
CA SER A 91 2.88 35.82 -15.22
C SER A 91 2.13 37.05 -14.72
N GLY A 92 2.25 37.32 -13.43
CA GLY A 92 1.92 38.60 -12.80
C GLY A 92 3.20 39.36 -12.50
#